data_AF-A0A6I6FGS2-F1
#
_entry.id   AF-A0A6I6FGS2-F1
#
_cell.length_a   1.000
_cell.length_b   1.000
_cell.length_c   1.000
_cell.angle_alpha   90.00
_cell.angle_beta   90.00
_cell.angle_gamma   90.00
#
_symmetry.space_group_name_H-M   'P 1'
#
loop_
_entity.id
_entity.type
_entity.pdbx_description
1 polymer ?
#
loop_
_entity_poly.entity_id
_entity_poly.type
_entity_poly.pdbx_seq_one_letter_code
_entity_poly.pdbx_strand_id
1 'polypeptide(L)'
;MRLGDPAAAGRLELRPLRYQFPTATGDPHDDNWLVVRASVTTPDGARSLTDPCLLTDEAQQLAAWLRAVAAGRVPAAGRAAAPRQPGGEDGLSADLTFIEPVLAFRLAGRSEDTAVLHVHLSAAGEPPWQECDEGADPRQPAVEVRLDTAALLHAADQWERALAPFPRR
;
A
#
# COMPACT_ATOMS: atom_id res chain seq x y z
N MET A 1 4.18 -1.17 -10.46
CA MET A 1 4.38 -2.36 -9.62
C MET A 1 3.15 -3.25 -9.68
N ARG A 2 3.35 -4.57 -9.56
CA ARG A 2 2.29 -5.57 -9.47
C ARG A 2 2.49 -6.41 -8.20
N LEU A 3 1.42 -6.64 -7.46
CA LEU A 3 1.35 -7.54 -6.31
C LEU A 3 0.24 -8.58 -6.53
N GLY A 4 0.50 -9.83 -6.18
CA GLY A 4 -0.40 -10.97 -6.34
C GLY A 4 0.17 -11.98 -7.32
N ASP A 5 0.07 -13.26 -6.96
CA ASP A 5 0.34 -14.39 -7.85
C ASP A 5 -0.77 -14.48 -8.93
N PRO A 6 -0.44 -14.73 -10.22
CA PRO A 6 -1.45 -15.01 -11.24
C PRO A 6 -2.41 -16.16 -10.91
N ALA A 7 -2.03 -17.10 -10.03
CA ALA A 7 -2.89 -18.19 -9.55
C ALA A 7 -3.67 -17.87 -8.26
N ALA A 8 -3.41 -16.73 -7.61
CA ALA A 8 -4.06 -16.35 -6.38
C ALA A 8 -5.39 -15.59 -6.60
N ALA A 9 -6.20 -15.55 -5.55
CA ALA A 9 -7.53 -14.94 -5.57
C ALA A 9 -7.51 -13.40 -5.77
N GLY A 10 -6.39 -12.71 -5.55
CA GLY A 10 -6.36 -11.26 -5.56
C GLY A 10 -5.08 -10.68 -6.16
N ARG A 11 -5.22 -9.57 -6.89
CA ARG A 11 -4.12 -8.86 -7.53
C ARG A 11 -4.27 -7.35 -7.40
N LEU A 12 -3.15 -6.66 -7.21
CA LEU A 12 -3.04 -5.21 -7.21
C LEU A 12 -2.00 -4.75 -8.24
N GLU A 13 -2.35 -3.75 -9.04
CA GLU A 13 -1.40 -2.94 -9.80
C GLU A 13 -1.36 -1.53 -9.24
N LEU A 14 -0.16 -1.02 -8.97
CA LEU A 14 0.07 0.38 -8.61
C LEU A 14 0.96 1.05 -9.64
N ARG A 15 0.60 2.27 -10.04
CA ARG A 15 1.39 3.08 -10.98
C ARG A 15 1.36 4.56 -10.61
N PRO A 16 2.51 5.20 -10.35
CA PRO A 16 2.57 6.65 -10.29
C PRO A 16 2.38 7.21 -11.71
N LEU A 17 1.53 8.21 -11.86
CA LEU A 17 1.19 8.78 -13.16
C LEU A 17 1.84 10.15 -13.39
N ARG A 18 1.79 11.00 -12.37
CA ARG A 18 2.23 12.40 -12.40
C ARG A 18 2.23 12.98 -10.99
N TYR A 19 2.83 14.15 -10.84
CA TYR A 19 2.55 15.00 -9.67
C TYR A 19 1.12 15.57 -9.77
N GLN A 20 0.49 15.82 -8.63
CA GLN A 20 -0.82 16.50 -8.56
C GLN A 20 -0.73 17.87 -9.20
N PHE A 21 0.28 18.65 -8.80
CA PHE A 21 0.57 19.96 -9.37
C PHE A 21 1.70 19.83 -10.41
N PRO A 22 1.45 20.20 -11.68
CA PRO A 22 2.46 20.07 -12.73
C PRO A 22 3.72 20.90 -12.48
N THR A 23 3.56 22.08 -11.88
CA THR A 23 4.61 23.07 -11.64
C THR A 23 4.92 23.13 -10.16
N ALA A 24 6.20 23.03 -9.81
CA ALA A 24 6.68 23.24 -8.45
C ALA A 24 6.62 24.72 -8.08
N THR A 25 6.13 25.02 -6.89
CA THR A 25 5.95 26.37 -6.35
C THR A 25 6.93 26.69 -5.22
N GLY A 26 7.68 25.69 -4.74
CA GLY A 26 8.56 25.77 -3.59
C GLY A 26 7.90 25.28 -2.29
N ASP A 27 6.63 24.86 -2.34
CA ASP A 27 5.98 24.20 -1.21
C ASP A 27 6.31 22.69 -1.25
N PRO A 28 7.09 22.18 -0.29
CA PRO A 28 7.56 20.80 -0.34
C PRO A 28 6.45 19.76 -0.14
N HIS A 29 5.26 20.17 0.32
CA HIS A 29 4.13 19.26 0.47
C HIS A 29 3.34 19.20 -0.83
N ASP A 30 2.89 20.35 -1.33
CA ASP A 30 2.12 20.46 -2.57
C ASP A 30 2.93 19.92 -3.77
N ASP A 31 4.21 20.29 -3.87
CA ASP A 31 5.03 19.93 -5.02
C ASP A 31 5.32 18.42 -5.13
N ASN A 32 5.08 17.65 -4.07
CA ASN A 32 5.48 16.26 -3.94
C ASN A 32 4.32 15.25 -3.90
N TRP A 33 3.07 15.69 -4.04
CA TRP A 33 1.92 14.79 -4.17
C TRP A 33 1.95 14.05 -5.51
N LEU A 34 1.84 12.73 -5.47
CA LEU A 34 1.75 11.86 -6.63
C LEU A 34 0.32 11.39 -6.85
N VAL A 35 -0.18 11.58 -8.07
CA VAL A 35 -1.38 10.91 -8.56
C VAL A 35 -1.01 9.47 -8.90
N VAL A 36 -1.60 8.52 -8.18
CA VAL A 36 -1.34 7.09 -8.33
C VAL A 36 -2.61 6.40 -8.81
N ARG A 37 -2.48 5.58 -9.86
CA ARG A 37 -3.53 4.62 -10.21
C ARG A 37 -3.31 3.35 -9.41
N ALA A 38 -4.36 2.92 -8.71
CA ALA A 38 -4.46 1.60 -8.13
C ALA A 38 -5.52 0.78 -8.88
N SER A 39 -5.22 -0.47 -9.22
CA SER A 39 -6.15 -1.37 -9.90
C SER A 39 -6.14 -2.70 -9.19
N VAL A 40 -7.32 -3.13 -8.72
CA VAL A 40 -7.52 -4.38 -8.01
C VAL A 40 -8.33 -5.33 -8.88
N THR A 41 -7.95 -6.60 -8.84
CA THR A 41 -8.68 -7.70 -9.49
C THR A 41 -8.87 -8.80 -8.47
N THR A 42 -10.12 -9.23 -8.30
CA THR A 42 -10.56 -10.36 -7.48
C THR A 42 -11.47 -11.26 -8.33
N PRO A 43 -11.93 -12.43 -7.84
CA PRO A 43 -12.84 -13.29 -8.60
C PRO A 43 -14.21 -12.62 -8.80
N ASP A 44 -14.58 -11.70 -7.90
CA ASP A 44 -15.86 -10.97 -7.92
C ASP A 44 -15.83 -9.77 -8.87
N GLY A 45 -14.64 -9.34 -9.33
CA GLY A 45 -14.52 -8.28 -10.33
C GLY A 45 -13.21 -7.48 -10.27
N ALA A 46 -13.15 -6.43 -11.09
CA ALA A 46 -12.02 -5.51 -11.13
C ALA A 46 -12.48 -4.08 -10.84
N ARG A 47 -11.70 -3.36 -10.02
CA ARG A 47 -11.92 -1.94 -9.71
C ARG A 47 -10.63 -1.16 -9.83
N SER A 48 -10.71 0.12 -10.16
CA SER A 48 -9.55 1.00 -10.17
C SER A 48 -9.88 2.38 -9.64
N LEU A 49 -8.93 2.99 -8.94
CA LEU A 49 -8.97 4.38 -8.52
C LEU A 49 -7.75 5.13 -9.05
N THR A 50 -7.82 6.45 -9.12
CA THR A 50 -6.73 7.31 -9.56
C THR A 50 -6.81 8.62 -8.81
N ASP A 51 -5.99 8.76 -7.78
CA ASP A 51 -6.06 9.85 -6.81
C ASP A 51 -4.67 10.35 -6.44
N PRO A 52 -4.53 11.65 -6.06
CA PRO A 52 -3.36 12.13 -5.35
C PRO A 52 -3.37 11.51 -3.95
N CYS A 53 -2.58 10.46 -3.72
CA CYS A 53 -2.69 9.68 -2.47
C CYS A 53 -1.36 9.28 -1.84
N LEU A 54 -0.22 9.67 -2.43
CA LEU A 54 1.10 9.45 -1.86
C LEU A 54 1.98 10.67 -2.09
N LEU A 55 2.69 11.11 -1.07
CA LEU A 55 3.88 11.94 -1.26
C LEU A 55 5.01 11.10 -1.89
N THR A 56 5.96 11.76 -2.56
CA THR A 56 7.19 11.11 -3.07
C THR A 56 7.92 10.32 -1.98
N ASP A 57 8.04 10.87 -0.78
CA ASP A 57 8.68 10.21 0.37
C ASP A 57 7.86 9.00 0.88
N GLU A 58 6.53 9.09 0.92
CA GLU A 58 5.64 7.97 1.28
C GLU A 58 5.70 6.84 0.24
N ALA A 59 5.80 7.21 -1.04
CA ALA A 59 5.98 6.24 -2.11
C ALA A 59 7.30 5.47 -1.96
N GLN A 60 8.39 6.12 -1.53
CA GLN A 60 9.64 5.43 -1.22
C GLN A 60 9.51 4.53 0.03
N GLN A 61 8.77 4.97 1.04
CA GLN A 61 8.50 4.15 2.23
C GLN A 61 7.79 2.84 1.86
N LEU A 62 6.90 2.83 0.88
CA LEU A 62 6.26 1.60 0.40
C LEU A 62 7.29 0.59 -0.16
N ALA A 63 8.27 1.01 -0.95
CA ALA A 63 9.34 0.12 -1.43
C ALA A 63 10.16 -0.44 -0.26
N ALA A 64 10.56 0.44 0.67
CA ALA A 64 11.34 0.05 1.84
C ALA A 64 10.57 -0.95 2.72
N TRP A 65 9.27 -0.73 2.91
CA TRP A 65 8.39 -1.60 3.68
C TRP A 65 8.25 -2.97 3.02
N LEU A 66 8.02 -3.05 1.70
CA LEU A 66 7.97 -4.34 0.98
C LEU A 66 9.28 -5.14 1.14
N ARG A 67 10.44 -4.48 1.07
CA ARG A 67 11.73 -5.13 1.33
C ARG A 67 11.90 -5.58 2.77
N ALA A 68 11.34 -4.84 3.72
CA ALA A 68 11.37 -5.25 5.11
C ALA A 68 10.46 -6.46 5.39
N VAL A 69 9.29 -6.54 4.74
CA VAL A 69 8.43 -7.74 4.77
C VAL A 69 9.16 -8.95 4.17
N ALA A 70 9.83 -8.76 3.03
CA ALA A 70 10.65 -9.80 2.40
C ALA A 70 11.78 -10.28 3.32
N ALA A 71 12.44 -9.36 4.03
CA ALA A 71 13.50 -9.66 5.00
C ALA A 71 13.00 -10.20 6.35
N GLY A 72 11.68 -10.32 6.57
CA GLY A 72 11.10 -10.77 7.84
C GLY A 72 11.29 -9.77 8.99
N ARG A 73 11.56 -8.50 8.68
CA ARG A 73 11.77 -7.42 9.66
C ARG A 73 10.47 -6.73 10.10
N VAL A 74 9.37 -7.02 9.41
CA VAL A 74 8.02 -6.54 9.77
C VAL A 74 7.31 -7.68 10.51
N PRO A 75 6.84 -7.47 11.76
CA PRO A 75 6.02 -8.45 12.44
C PRO A 75 4.68 -8.59 11.71
N ALA A 76 4.22 -9.82 11.47
CA ALA A 76 2.85 -10.01 10.97
C ALA A 76 1.85 -9.52 12.03
N ALA A 77 0.73 -8.99 11.57
CA ALA A 77 -0.36 -8.59 12.45
C ALA A 77 -0.86 -9.82 13.22
N GLY A 78 -0.47 -9.93 14.49
CA GLY A 78 -1.05 -10.91 15.39
C GLY A 78 -2.54 -10.64 15.54
N ARG A 79 -3.35 -11.70 15.72
CA ARG A 79 -4.75 -11.55 16.14
C ARG A 79 -4.76 -10.81 17.49
N ALA A 80 -5.08 -9.52 17.45
CA ALA A 80 -5.01 -8.56 18.56
C ALA A 80 -3.59 -8.19 19.05
N ALA A 81 -2.76 -7.59 18.20
CA ALA A 81 -1.70 -6.71 18.71
C ALA A 81 -2.33 -5.38 19.16
N ALA A 82 -2.30 -5.09 20.47
CA ALA A 82 -2.72 -3.80 21.01
C ALA A 82 -1.91 -2.64 20.37
N PRO A 83 -2.44 -1.41 20.32
CA PRO A 83 -1.69 -0.26 19.83
C PRO A 83 -0.38 -0.14 20.62
N ARG A 84 0.77 -0.24 19.94
CA ARG A 84 2.05 0.05 20.60
C ARG A 84 2.11 1.53 20.93
N GLN A 85 2.52 1.85 22.16
CA GLN A 85 2.83 3.23 22.56
C GLN A 85 3.96 3.77 21.68
N PRO A 86 3.92 5.07 21.28
CA PRO A 86 5.04 5.71 20.61
C PRO A 86 6.21 5.78 21.60
N GLY A 87 7.33 5.12 21.28
CA GLY A 87 8.55 5.11 22.11
C GLY A 87 9.28 3.77 22.24
N GLY A 88 8.75 2.69 21.63
CA GLY A 88 9.47 1.40 21.52
C GLY A 88 10.40 1.36 20.32
N GLU A 89 11.63 0.92 20.55
CA GLU A 89 12.78 0.85 19.64
C GLU A 89 12.43 0.36 18.21
N ASP A 90 12.79 1.17 17.21
CA ASP A 90 12.97 0.92 15.76
C ASP A 90 12.33 -0.35 15.13
N GLY A 91 11.06 -0.61 15.42
CA GLY A 91 10.30 -1.71 14.82
C GLY A 91 9.38 -1.20 13.71
N LEU A 92 9.52 -1.73 12.50
CA LEU A 92 8.56 -1.46 11.42
C LEU A 92 7.19 -2.03 11.78
N SER A 93 6.13 -1.27 11.52
CA SER A 93 4.75 -1.68 11.80
C SER A 93 4.23 -2.68 10.76
N ALA A 94 3.33 -3.56 11.19
CA ALA A 94 2.56 -4.45 10.32
C ALA A 94 1.67 -3.66 9.35
N ASP A 95 1.24 -2.46 9.78
CA ASP A 95 0.41 -1.53 9.03
C ASP A 95 1.28 -0.42 8.42
N LEU A 96 1.04 -0.13 7.14
CA LEU A 96 1.57 1.01 6.42
C LEU A 96 0.40 1.85 5.91
N THR A 97 0.25 3.03 6.51
CA THR A 97 -0.79 4.03 6.22
C THR A 97 -0.14 5.32 5.74
N PHE A 98 -0.87 6.10 4.97
CA PHE A 98 -0.41 7.35 4.38
C PHE A 98 -1.26 8.52 4.86
N ILE A 99 -0.80 9.75 4.61
CA ILE A 99 -1.53 10.97 4.95
C ILE A 99 -2.92 10.98 4.33
N GLU A 100 -3.01 10.63 3.05
CA GLU A 100 -4.29 10.42 2.39
C GLU A 100 -4.76 8.98 2.61
N PRO A 101 -5.92 8.76 3.28
CA PRO A 101 -6.37 7.44 3.68
C PRO A 101 -7.02 6.64 2.52
N VAL A 102 -6.60 6.92 1.28
CA VAL A 102 -7.07 6.24 0.06
C VAL A 102 -6.44 4.86 -0.10
N LEU A 103 -5.23 4.66 0.42
CA LEU A 103 -4.46 3.43 0.30
C LEU A 103 -3.88 3.03 1.66
N ALA A 104 -3.90 1.74 1.99
CA ALA A 104 -3.14 1.19 3.12
C ALA A 104 -2.73 -0.25 2.86
N PHE A 105 -1.64 -0.67 3.49
CA PHE A 105 -1.13 -2.03 3.45
C PHE A 105 -1.02 -2.61 4.84
N ARG A 106 -1.35 -3.88 4.98
CA ARG A 106 -1.15 -4.65 6.20
C ARG A 106 -0.48 -5.97 5.88
N LEU A 107 0.57 -6.33 6.62
CA LEU A 107 1.06 -7.71 6.65
C LEU A 107 0.14 -8.55 7.55
N ALA A 108 -0.82 -9.26 6.94
CA ALA A 108 -1.83 -10.04 7.65
C ALA A 108 -1.30 -11.40 8.13
N GLY A 109 -0.30 -11.94 7.45
CA GLY A 109 0.29 -13.23 7.81
C GLY A 109 1.60 -13.47 7.07
N ARG A 110 2.43 -14.34 7.64
CA ARG A 110 3.71 -14.75 7.05
C ARG A 110 3.95 -16.22 7.40
N SER A 111 4.30 -17.01 6.39
CA SER A 111 4.90 -18.35 6.53
C SER A 111 6.40 -18.26 6.20
N GLU A 112 7.11 -19.39 6.13
CA GLU A 112 8.54 -19.38 5.79
C GLU A 112 8.82 -18.70 4.45
N ASP A 113 7.99 -18.96 3.43
CA ASP A 113 8.23 -18.46 2.07
C ASP A 113 7.16 -17.49 1.54
N THR A 114 6.01 -17.37 2.20
CA THR A 114 4.88 -16.57 1.70
C THR A 114 4.47 -15.47 2.68
N ALA A 115 4.19 -14.28 2.16
CA ALA A 115 3.52 -13.20 2.87
C ALA A 115 2.08 -13.04 2.34
N VAL A 116 1.17 -12.75 3.27
CA VAL A 116 -0.21 -12.39 2.97
C VAL A 116 -0.36 -10.90 3.27
N LEU A 117 -0.61 -10.10 2.24
CA LEU A 117 -0.86 -8.68 2.39
C LEU A 117 -2.34 -8.38 2.20
N HIS A 118 -2.87 -7.57 3.11
CA HIS A 118 -4.19 -6.97 3.03
C HIS A 118 -4.03 -5.54 2.52
N VAL A 119 -4.68 -5.22 1.41
CA VAL A 119 -4.63 -3.90 0.79
C VAL A 119 -5.99 -3.25 0.92
N HIS A 120 -6.03 -2.06 1.50
CA HIS A 120 -7.25 -1.26 1.62
C HIS A 120 -7.27 -0.17 0.56
N LEU A 121 -8.43 0.04 -0.03
CA LEU A 121 -8.72 1.12 -0.99
C LEU A 121 -10.03 1.79 -0.60
N SER A 122 -9.98 3.05 -0.16
CA SER A 122 -11.19 3.88 0.00
C SER A 122 -11.37 4.74 -1.26
N ALA A 123 -12.61 5.09 -1.62
CA ALA A 123 -12.81 6.14 -2.61
C ALA A 123 -12.52 7.49 -1.93
N ALA A 124 -11.76 8.37 -2.58
CA ALA A 124 -11.52 9.70 -2.04
C ALA A 124 -12.85 10.43 -1.78
N GLY A 125 -13.17 10.68 -0.51
CA GLY A 125 -14.41 11.32 -0.08
C GLY A 125 -15.43 10.43 0.66
N GLU A 126 -15.20 9.11 0.73
CA GLU A 126 -15.95 8.24 1.65
C GLU A 126 -15.24 8.21 3.01
N PRO A 127 -15.93 8.54 4.12
CA PRO A 127 -15.36 8.33 5.45
C PRO A 127 -14.97 6.85 5.59
N PRO A 128 -13.83 6.50 6.21
CA PRO A 128 -13.37 5.10 6.33
C PRO A 128 -14.32 4.17 7.15
N TRP A 129 -15.50 4.66 7.56
CA TRP A 129 -16.54 3.94 8.30
C TRP A 129 -17.94 3.98 7.63
N GLN A 130 -18.08 4.50 6.40
CA GLN A 130 -19.32 4.53 5.60
C GLN A 130 -18.90 4.35 4.13
N GLU A 131 -19.18 3.28 3.41
CA GLU A 131 -20.42 2.52 3.33
C GLU A 131 -20.18 1.01 3.52
N CYS A 132 -20.58 0.51 4.69
CA CYS A 132 -20.85 -0.90 4.84
C CYS A 132 -22.30 -1.10 4.37
N ASP A 133 -22.50 -1.87 3.29
CA ASP A 133 -23.66 -2.78 3.20
C ASP A 133 -23.88 -3.34 4.62
N GLU A 134 -25.10 -3.34 5.18
CA GLU A 134 -25.44 -3.51 6.63
C GLU A 134 -24.88 -4.79 7.34
N GLY A 135 -23.57 -5.05 7.24
CA GLY A 135 -22.90 -6.32 7.49
C GLY A 135 -21.45 -6.43 7.00
N ALA A 136 -20.93 -5.51 6.17
CA ALA A 136 -19.50 -5.49 5.82
C ALA A 136 -18.67 -4.99 7.02
N ASP A 137 -17.61 -5.71 7.40
CA ASP A 137 -16.71 -5.26 8.46
C ASP A 137 -15.78 -4.18 7.86
N PRO A 138 -15.73 -2.94 8.42
CA PRO A 138 -14.86 -1.87 7.92
C PRO A 138 -13.36 -2.21 7.98
N ARG A 139 -13.00 -3.33 8.59
CA ARG A 139 -11.65 -3.91 8.58
C ARG A 139 -11.39 -4.87 7.42
N GLN A 140 -12.35 -5.10 6.51
CA GLN A 140 -12.12 -5.98 5.36
C GLN A 140 -11.21 -5.29 4.34
N PRO A 141 -10.14 -5.98 3.89
CA PRO A 141 -9.30 -5.46 2.83
C PRO A 141 -10.06 -5.41 1.51
N ALA A 142 -9.75 -4.42 0.67
CA ALA A 142 -10.22 -4.39 -0.70
C ALA A 142 -9.67 -5.57 -1.51
N VAL A 143 -8.45 -6.04 -1.19
CA VAL A 143 -7.89 -7.27 -1.74
C VAL A 143 -6.88 -7.91 -0.80
N GLU A 144 -6.89 -9.25 -0.76
CA GLU A 144 -5.82 -10.05 -0.18
C GLU A 144 -4.89 -10.53 -1.31
N VAL A 145 -3.59 -10.23 -1.18
CA VAL A 145 -2.56 -10.71 -2.12
C VAL A 145 -1.60 -11.64 -1.41
N ARG A 146 -1.31 -12.77 -2.04
CA ARG A 146 -0.28 -13.73 -1.60
C ARG A 146 0.94 -13.60 -2.48
N LEU A 147 2.10 -13.54 -1.86
CA LEU A 147 3.38 -13.25 -2.51
C LEU A 147 4.47 -14.05 -1.83
N ASP A 148 5.41 -14.60 -2.61
CA ASP A 148 6.66 -15.08 -2.04
C ASP A 148 7.67 -13.93 -1.84
N THR A 149 8.80 -14.26 -1.19
CA THR A 149 9.89 -13.30 -0.94
C THR A 149 10.45 -12.69 -2.23
N ALA A 150 10.58 -13.48 -3.30
CA ALA A 150 11.12 -12.99 -4.57
C ALA A 150 10.14 -12.01 -5.26
N ALA A 151 8.84 -12.30 -5.19
CA ALA A 151 7.78 -11.45 -5.71
C ALA A 151 7.70 -10.12 -4.95
N LEU A 152 7.87 -10.12 -3.62
CA LEU A 152 7.95 -8.88 -2.82
C LEU A 152 9.13 -7.99 -3.24
N LEU A 153 10.33 -8.57 -3.38
CA LEU A 153 11.52 -7.84 -3.82
C LEU A 153 11.35 -7.32 -5.25
N HIS A 154 10.86 -8.16 -6.15
CA HIS A 154 10.62 -7.77 -7.54
C HIS A 154 9.59 -6.63 -7.64
N ALA A 155 8.54 -6.67 -6.82
CA ALA A 155 7.54 -5.63 -6.75
C ALA A 155 8.14 -4.31 -6.25
N ALA A 156 8.94 -4.35 -5.18
CA ALA A 156 9.67 -3.17 -4.69
C ALA A 156 10.57 -2.56 -5.78
N ASP A 157 11.33 -3.38 -6.51
CA ASP A 157 12.18 -2.89 -7.59
C ASP A 157 11.37 -2.30 -8.77
N GLN A 158 10.22 -2.91 -9.10
CA GLN A 158 9.31 -2.35 -10.10
C GLN A 158 8.73 -1.01 -9.66
N TRP A 159 8.46 -0.84 -8.36
CA TRP A 159 7.93 0.39 -7.80
C TRP A 159 8.96 1.51 -7.88
N GLU A 160 10.19 1.27 -7.43
CA GLU A 160 11.26 2.27 -7.52
C GLU A 160 11.58 2.67 -8.96
N ARG A 161 11.62 1.71 -9.90
CA ARG A 161 11.78 2.04 -11.33
C ARG A 161 10.63 2.92 -11.85
N ALA A 162 9.41 2.70 -11.37
CA ALA A 162 8.27 3.52 -11.73
C ALA A 162 8.31 4.91 -11.07
N LEU A 163 8.97 5.04 -9.91
CA LEU A 163 9.18 6.31 -9.20
C LEU A 163 10.36 7.12 -9.71
N ALA A 164 11.32 6.52 -10.43
CA ALA A 164 12.49 7.22 -10.94
C ALA A 164 12.19 8.53 -11.73
N PRO A 165 11.10 8.64 -12.52
CA PRO A 165 10.71 9.89 -13.17
C PRO A 165 10.13 10.96 -12.24
N PHE A 166 9.88 10.63 -10.97
CA PHE A 166 9.20 11.46 -9.97
C PHE A 166 10.09 11.71 -8.74
N PRO A 167 11.23 12.41 -8.90
CA PRO A 167 12.09 12.77 -7.77
C PRO A 167 11.37 13.72 -6.79
N ARG A 168 11.89 13.85 -5.58
CA ARG A 168 11.43 14.90 -4.66
C ARG A 168 11.69 16.28 -5.26
N ARG A 169 10.69 17.16 -5.21
CA ARG A 169 10.71 18.55 -5.71
C ARG A 169 10.89 19.54 -4.57
#